data_AF-A0A0G0NN57-F1
#
_entry.id   AF-A0A0G0NN57-F1
#
_cell.length_a   1.000
_cell.length_b   1.000
_cell.length_c   1.000
_cell.angle_alpha   90.00
_cell.angle_beta   90.00
_cell.angle_gamma   90.00
#
_symmetry.space_group_name_H-M   'P 1'
#
loop_
_entity.id
_entity.type
_entity.pdbx_description
1 polymer ?
#
loop_
_entity_poly.entity_id
_entity_poly.type
_entity_poly.pdbx_seq_one_letter_code
_entity_poly.pdbx_strand_id
1 'polypeptide(L)'
;MDLKNIHKSKTVRGIIIGLGIAILVLGIFKLGQVSGYHKARFSQRFGDNFNRNFVDPRGEGFFKDFSDREDLPGGHGAVGKIVSIALPLVLVSGPDNIEKTIVISDSTEILKYRDDITTTDLKVGDFIVVLGTPNDDGQVEAKLIRTIPPPPDKLPTNQPAQ
;
A
#
# COMPACT_ATOMS: atom_id res chain seq x y z
N MET A 1 20.69 -14.32 -51.67
CA MET A 1 20.67 -12.89 -51.33
C MET A 1 22.02 -12.54 -50.74
N ASP A 2 22.72 -11.57 -51.32
CA ASP A 2 24.13 -11.29 -51.04
C ASP A 2 24.27 -10.39 -49.79
N LEU A 3 24.55 -10.99 -48.63
CA LEU A 3 24.57 -10.27 -47.34
C LEU A 3 25.76 -9.31 -47.17
N LYS A 4 26.79 -9.39 -48.02
CA LYS A 4 28.03 -8.62 -47.88
C LYS A 4 27.93 -7.16 -48.36
N ASN A 5 26.92 -6.81 -49.17
CA ASN A 5 26.75 -5.45 -49.71
C ASN A 5 25.73 -4.59 -48.93
N ILE A 6 25.02 -5.19 -47.96
CA ILE A 6 23.95 -4.54 -47.19
C ILE A 6 24.52 -3.41 -46.31
N HIS A 7 25.76 -3.54 -45.86
CA HIS A 7 26.42 -2.61 -44.93
C HIS A 7 26.93 -1.30 -45.58
N LYS A 8 26.92 -1.19 -46.92
CA LYS A 8 27.49 -0.02 -47.65
C LYS A 8 26.44 1.01 -48.05
N SER A 9 25.15 0.70 -47.89
CA SER A 9 24.05 1.56 -48.31
C SER A 9 23.70 2.59 -47.24
N LYS A 10 23.68 3.88 -47.62
CA LYS A 10 23.29 5.00 -46.74
C LYS A 10 21.86 4.83 -46.20
N THR A 11 20.98 4.24 -47.01
CA THR A 11 19.60 3.95 -46.62
C THR A 11 19.53 2.87 -45.55
N VAL A 12 20.30 1.79 -45.68
CA VAL A 12 20.35 0.71 -44.67
C VAL A 12 20.92 1.22 -43.36
N ARG A 13 21.98 2.04 -43.42
CA ARG A 13 22.53 2.68 -42.21
C ARG A 13 21.51 3.58 -41.51
N GLY A 14 20.73 4.35 -42.26
CA GLY A 14 19.64 5.17 -41.71
C GLY A 14 18.56 4.33 -41.02
N ILE A 15 18.16 3.21 -41.64
CA ILE A 15 17.17 2.28 -41.06
C ILE A 15 17.69 1.67 -39.75
N ILE A 16 18.95 1.23 -39.70
CA ILE A 16 19.55 0.65 -38.47
C ILE A 16 19.59 1.68 -37.34
N ILE A 17 19.98 2.92 -37.63
CA ILE A 17 20.00 4.00 -36.63
C ILE A 17 18.58 4.30 -36.13
N GLY A 18 17.61 4.40 -37.04
CA GLY A 18 16.20 4.60 -36.68
C GLY A 18 15.66 3.48 -35.81
N LEU A 19 15.99 2.23 -36.13
CA LEU A 19 15.60 1.06 -35.35
C LEU A 19 16.21 1.08 -33.94
N GLY A 20 17.48 1.47 -33.84
CA GLY A 20 18.17 1.63 -32.55
C GLY A 20 17.51 2.70 -31.67
N ILE A 21 17.18 3.86 -32.24
CA ILE A 21 16.47 4.94 -31.53
C ILE A 21 15.09 4.47 -31.07
N ALA A 22 14.33 3.77 -31.93
CA ALA A 22 13.02 3.25 -31.58
C ALA A 22 13.08 2.26 -30.40
N ILE A 23 14.07 1.35 -30.39
CA ILE A 23 14.29 0.42 -29.27
C ILE A 23 14.63 1.19 -27.99
N LEU A 24 15.45 2.24 -28.07
CA LEU A 24 15.84 3.05 -26.93
C LEU A 24 14.63 3.79 -26.32
N VAL A 25 13.78 4.37 -27.18
CA VAL A 25 12.51 5.01 -26.77
C VAL A 25 11.58 4.00 -26.10
N LEU A 26 11.41 2.81 -26.68
CA LEU A 26 10.59 1.75 -26.10
C LEU A 26 11.14 1.26 -24.77
N GLY A 27 12.47 1.22 -24.59
CA GLY A 27 13.12 0.88 -23.32
C GLY A 27 12.81 1.88 -22.21
N ILE A 28 12.94 3.18 -22.49
CA ILE A 28 12.60 4.26 -21.55
C ILE A 28 11.11 4.21 -21.19
N PHE A 29 10.25 4.01 -22.18
CA PHE A 29 8.81 3.89 -21.97
C PHE A 29 8.46 2.68 -21.09
N LYS A 30 9.11 1.52 -21.32
CA LYS A 30 8.90 0.31 -20.49
C LYS A 30 9.34 0.53 -19.04
N LEU A 31 10.46 1.22 -18.82
CA LEU A 31 10.92 1.59 -17.47
C LEU A 31 9.93 2.54 -16.78
N GLY A 32 9.37 3.52 -17.50
CA GLY A 32 8.31 4.40 -16.99
C GLY A 32 7.02 3.65 -16.65
N GLN A 33 6.60 2.73 -17.53
CA GLN A 33 5.42 1.88 -17.29
C GLN A 33 5.61 0.98 -16.07
N VAL A 34 6.77 0.37 -15.85
CA VAL A 34 7.04 -0.49 -14.69
C VAL A 34 6.91 0.27 -13.37
N SER A 35 7.44 1.49 -13.30
CA SER A 35 7.30 2.35 -12.12
C SER A 35 5.84 2.74 -11.85
N GLY A 36 5.04 2.93 -12.90
CA GLY A 36 3.60 3.17 -12.79
C GLY A 36 2.81 1.93 -12.35
N TYR A 37 3.14 0.76 -12.88
CA TYR A 37 2.47 -0.51 -12.57
C TYR A 37 2.60 -0.90 -11.09
N HIS A 38 3.74 -0.60 -10.45
CA HIS A 38 3.92 -0.89 -9.02
C HIS A 38 2.97 -0.06 -8.14
N LYS A 39 2.67 1.19 -8.53
CA LYS A 39 1.76 2.08 -7.80
C LYS A 39 0.28 1.80 -8.11
N ALA A 40 -0.04 1.43 -9.36
CA ALA A 40 -1.40 1.15 -9.79
C ALA A 40 -1.95 -0.21 -9.31
N ARG A 41 -1.09 -1.23 -9.14
CA ARG A 41 -1.53 -2.59 -8.79
C ARG A 41 -2.13 -2.68 -7.38
N PHE A 42 -1.60 -1.89 -6.43
CA PHE A 42 -2.19 -1.75 -5.10
C PHE A 42 -3.52 -0.99 -5.17
N SER A 43 -3.57 0.14 -5.88
CA SER A 43 -4.78 0.96 -5.99
C SER A 43 -5.95 0.24 -6.67
N GLN A 44 -5.70 -0.48 -7.77
CA GLN A 44 -6.74 -1.23 -8.47
C GLN A 44 -7.27 -2.39 -7.62
N ARG A 45 -6.38 -3.18 -7.00
CA ARG A 45 -6.80 -4.33 -6.19
C ARG A 45 -7.43 -3.94 -4.86
N PHE A 46 -6.97 -2.84 -4.27
CA PHE A 46 -7.65 -2.23 -3.13
C PHE A 46 -9.06 -1.83 -3.54
N GLY A 47 -9.25 -1.13 -4.67
CA GLY A 47 -10.56 -0.75 -5.20
C GLY A 47 -11.48 -1.93 -5.55
N ASP A 48 -10.95 -2.98 -6.19
CA ASP A 48 -11.73 -4.15 -6.61
C ASP A 48 -12.19 -5.00 -5.42
N ASN A 49 -11.37 -5.11 -4.37
CA ASN A 49 -11.73 -5.81 -3.14
C ASN A 49 -12.41 -4.89 -2.10
N PHE A 50 -12.45 -3.58 -2.35
CA PHE A 50 -13.03 -2.58 -1.46
C PHE A 50 -14.50 -2.85 -1.20
N ASN A 51 -15.28 -3.05 -2.27
CA ASN A 51 -16.71 -3.33 -2.16
C ASN A 51 -17.01 -4.67 -1.48
N ARG A 52 -16.11 -5.65 -1.59
CA ARG A 52 -16.28 -6.98 -0.96
C ARG A 52 -15.96 -6.97 0.53
N ASN A 53 -15.01 -6.13 0.94
CA ASN A 53 -14.52 -6.08 2.32
C ASN A 53 -15.11 -4.91 3.14
N PHE A 54 -15.65 -3.87 2.50
CA PHE A 54 -16.01 -2.60 3.16
C PHE A 54 -17.37 -1.99 2.76
N VAL A 55 -18.19 -2.65 1.91
CA VAL A 55 -19.58 -2.21 1.62
C VAL A 55 -20.58 -3.20 2.23
N ASP A 56 -21.31 -2.73 3.24
CA ASP A 56 -22.48 -3.40 3.85
C ASP A 56 -23.61 -3.50 2.79
N PRO A 57 -24.37 -4.62 2.68
CA PRO A 57 -25.42 -4.80 1.65
C PRO A 57 -26.57 -3.79 1.70
N ARG A 58 -26.56 -2.86 2.66
CA ARG A 58 -27.65 -1.91 2.95
C ARG A 58 -27.50 -0.53 2.32
N GLY A 59 -26.46 -0.28 1.53
CA GLY A 59 -26.48 0.78 0.52
C GLY A 59 -26.60 2.22 1.02
N GLU A 60 -26.14 2.54 2.23
CA GLU A 60 -26.06 3.94 2.68
C GLU A 60 -24.61 4.45 2.56
N GLY A 61 -24.42 5.34 1.58
CA GLY A 61 -23.12 5.80 1.12
C GLY A 61 -22.42 6.75 2.10
N PHE A 62 -21.32 6.27 2.69
CA PHE A 62 -20.29 7.07 3.37
C PHE A 62 -19.10 7.41 2.44
N PHE A 63 -19.12 6.93 1.19
CA PHE A 63 -17.95 6.86 0.29
C PHE A 63 -17.91 7.91 -0.83
N LYS A 64 -18.81 8.89 -0.85
CA LYS A 64 -18.80 9.91 -1.91
C LYS A 64 -17.61 10.89 -1.82
N ASP A 65 -16.89 10.90 -0.71
CA ASP A 65 -15.83 11.87 -0.40
C ASP A 65 -14.39 11.32 -0.59
N PHE A 66 -14.26 10.09 -1.11
CA PHE A 66 -12.99 9.36 -1.22
C PHE A 66 -12.32 9.44 -2.62
N SER A 67 -12.95 10.06 -3.63
CA SER A 67 -12.38 10.14 -4.98
C SER A 67 -11.30 11.21 -5.17
N ASP A 68 -11.21 12.20 -4.26
CA ASP A 68 -10.46 13.44 -4.50
C ASP A 68 -9.20 13.60 -3.63
N ARG A 69 -8.81 12.59 -2.85
CA ARG A 69 -7.59 12.66 -2.00
C ARG A 69 -6.42 11.95 -2.69
N GLU A 70 -5.41 12.72 -3.09
CA GLU A 70 -4.15 12.28 -3.71
C GLU A 70 -3.29 11.34 -2.83
N ASP A 71 -3.63 11.18 -1.56
CA ASP A 71 -2.98 10.27 -0.61
C ASP A 71 -3.69 8.92 -0.59
N LEU A 72 -3.37 8.08 -1.58
CA LEU A 72 -3.64 6.65 -1.48
C LEU A 72 -2.95 6.11 -0.20
N PRO A 73 -3.66 5.32 0.64
CA PRO A 73 -3.11 4.83 1.90
C PRO A 73 -1.82 4.06 1.63
N GLY A 74 -0.70 4.55 2.17
CA GLY A 74 0.61 3.90 2.00
C GLY A 74 0.53 2.43 2.43
N GLY A 75 0.85 1.52 1.51
CA GLY A 75 0.79 0.06 1.75
C GLY A 75 1.95 -0.48 2.59
N HIS A 76 2.88 0.35 3.03
CA HIS A 76 4.14 -0.07 3.67
C HIS A 76 4.03 -0.16 5.22
N GLY A 77 2.81 -0.06 5.75
CA GLY A 77 2.58 -0.12 7.19
C GLY A 77 1.20 0.39 7.61
N ALA A 78 0.93 0.29 8.91
CA ALA A 78 -0.28 0.81 9.55
C ALA A 78 0.07 1.47 10.88
N VAL A 79 -0.65 2.52 11.25
CA VAL A 79 -0.56 3.15 12.56
C VAL A 79 -1.97 3.37 13.03
N GLY A 80 -2.32 2.88 14.22
CA GLY A 80 -3.70 2.99 14.66
C GLY A 80 -4.09 2.10 15.82
N LYS A 81 -5.38 2.04 16.08
CA LYS A 81 -6.00 1.27 17.15
C LYS A 81 -6.44 -0.10 16.63
N ILE A 82 -6.16 -1.16 17.38
CA ILE A 82 -6.68 -2.50 17.06
C ILE A 82 -8.21 -2.50 17.27
N VAL A 83 -8.95 -2.80 16.20
CA VAL A 83 -10.43 -2.88 16.21
C VAL A 83 -10.89 -4.31 16.43
N SER A 84 -10.21 -5.27 15.79
CA SER A 84 -10.51 -6.69 15.94
C SER A 84 -9.27 -7.54 15.74
N ILE A 85 -9.28 -8.72 16.37
CA ILE A 85 -8.21 -9.72 16.25
C ILE A 85 -8.87 -11.04 15.84
N ALA A 86 -8.53 -11.52 14.66
CA ALA A 86 -8.97 -12.79 14.09
C ALA A 86 -7.75 -13.48 13.45
N LEU A 87 -6.86 -13.99 14.31
CA LEU A 87 -5.55 -14.50 13.90
C LEU A 87 -5.65 -15.45 12.68
N PRO A 88 -4.77 -15.30 11.68
CA PRO A 88 -3.58 -14.44 11.64
C PRO A 88 -3.87 -12.97 11.27
N LEU A 89 -5.13 -12.57 11.12
CA LEU A 89 -5.53 -11.23 10.70
C LEU A 89 -5.81 -10.31 11.89
N VAL A 90 -5.31 -9.09 11.83
CA VAL A 90 -5.57 -8.02 12.79
C VAL A 90 -6.07 -6.80 12.05
N LEU A 91 -7.20 -6.24 12.49
CA LEU A 91 -7.77 -5.04 11.89
C LEU A 91 -7.36 -3.81 12.69
N VAL A 92 -6.77 -2.83 12.02
CA VAL A 92 -6.23 -1.62 12.64
C VAL A 92 -6.89 -0.40 12.03
N SER A 93 -7.53 0.43 12.86
CA SER A 93 -8.13 1.70 12.46
C SER A 93 -7.11 2.84 12.60
N GLY A 94 -6.79 3.47 11.48
CA GLY A 94 -5.86 4.59 11.40
C GLY A 94 -6.47 5.93 11.86
N PRO A 95 -5.62 6.95 12.09
CA PRO A 95 -6.06 8.30 12.48
C PRO A 95 -6.89 9.01 11.39
N ASP A 96 -6.78 8.55 10.15
CA ASP A 96 -7.59 8.93 8.98
C ASP A 96 -8.97 8.23 8.95
N ASN A 97 -9.30 7.43 9.98
CA ASN A 97 -10.45 6.53 10.03
C ASN A 97 -10.45 5.46 8.93
N ILE A 98 -9.28 5.16 8.34
CA ILE A 98 -9.13 4.08 7.37
C ILE A 98 -8.67 2.83 8.10
N GLU A 99 -9.40 1.73 7.90
CA GLU A 99 -9.01 0.44 8.46
C GLU A 99 -8.06 -0.31 7.53
N LYS A 100 -7.01 -0.89 8.12
CA LYS A 100 -6.02 -1.73 7.43
C LYS A 100 -6.04 -3.13 8.02
N THR A 101 -6.06 -4.13 7.16
CA THR A 101 -5.90 -5.54 7.55
C THR A 101 -4.42 -5.89 7.58
N ILE A 102 -3.98 -6.38 8.73
CA ILE A 102 -2.60 -6.78 9.01
C ILE A 102 -2.54 -8.30 9.09
N VAL A 103 -1.61 -8.90 8.36
CA VAL A 103 -1.32 -10.34 8.45
C VAL A 103 -0.11 -10.51 9.34
N ILE A 104 -0.27 -11.29 10.41
CA ILE A 104 0.81 -11.68 11.31
C ILE A 104 1.30 -13.08 10.91
N SER A 105 2.61 -13.25 10.80
CA SER A 105 3.26 -14.54 10.56
C SER A 105 4.25 -14.86 11.69
N ASP A 106 4.80 -16.07 11.68
CA ASP A 106 5.81 -16.50 12.66
C ASP A 106 7.11 -15.67 12.58
N SER A 107 7.31 -14.93 11.48
CA SER A 107 8.46 -14.04 11.29
C SER A 107 8.21 -12.61 11.78
N THR A 108 7.00 -12.29 12.24
CA THR A 108 6.64 -10.96 12.73
C THR A 108 7.21 -10.77 14.15
N GLU A 109 8.09 -9.77 14.31
CA GLU A 109 8.56 -9.35 15.62
C GLU A 109 7.48 -8.45 16.29
N ILE A 110 7.13 -8.72 17.54
CA ILE A 110 6.11 -7.96 18.27
C ILE A 110 6.72 -7.39 19.54
N LEU A 111 6.75 -6.07 19.65
CA LEU A 111 7.39 -5.36 20.74
C LEU A 111 6.39 -4.54 21.54
N LYS A 112 6.48 -4.66 22.86
CA LYS A 112 5.88 -3.73 23.81
C LYS A 112 6.97 -2.87 24.40
N TYR A 113 7.06 -1.62 23.94
CA TYR A 113 8.17 -0.71 24.25
C TYR A 113 9.54 -1.25 23.80
N ARG A 114 10.22 -2.01 24.66
CA ARG A 114 11.53 -2.65 24.44
C ARG A 114 11.50 -4.16 24.68
N ASP A 115 10.37 -4.70 25.12
CA ASP A 115 10.22 -6.09 25.49
C ASP A 115 9.54 -6.86 24.36
N ASP A 116 10.06 -8.03 24.04
CA ASP A 116 9.43 -8.98 23.12
C ASP A 116 8.14 -9.51 23.75
N ILE A 117 7.06 -9.43 22.99
CA ILE A 117 5.74 -9.98 23.37
C ILE A 117 5.22 -10.89 22.26
N THR A 118 4.13 -11.57 22.54
CA THR A 118 3.49 -12.50 21.60
C THR A 118 2.17 -11.95 21.07
N THR A 119 1.61 -12.61 20.04
CA THR A 119 0.30 -12.25 19.49
C THR A 119 -0.83 -12.33 20.52
N THR A 120 -0.68 -13.16 21.56
CA THR A 120 -1.66 -13.28 22.65
C THR A 120 -1.66 -12.07 23.60
N ASP A 121 -0.60 -11.27 23.59
CA ASP A 121 -0.50 -10.06 24.41
C ASP A 121 -1.17 -8.84 23.75
N LEU A 122 -1.41 -8.91 22.43
CA LEU A 122 -2.14 -7.90 21.68
C LEU A 122 -3.63 -7.93 22.03
N LYS A 123 -4.20 -6.76 22.32
CA LYS A 123 -5.62 -6.66 22.69
C LYS A 123 -6.35 -5.67 21.80
N VAL A 124 -7.65 -5.94 21.60
CA VAL A 124 -8.56 -4.96 21.01
C VAL A 124 -8.50 -3.69 21.85
N GLY A 125 -8.27 -2.57 21.18
CA GLY A 125 -8.12 -1.26 21.80
C GLY A 125 -6.68 -0.77 21.95
N ASP A 126 -5.68 -1.64 21.80
CA ASP A 126 -4.28 -1.22 21.84
C ASP A 126 -3.94 -0.36 20.63
N PHE A 127 -3.06 0.62 20.83
CA PHE A 127 -2.49 1.40 19.73
C PHE A 127 -1.18 0.76 19.29
N ILE A 128 -1.05 0.53 17.99
CA ILE A 128 0.11 -0.12 17.40
C ILE A 128 0.64 0.63 16.18
N VAL A 129 1.94 0.47 15.95
CA VAL A 129 2.63 0.80 14.71
C VAL A 129 3.06 -0.51 14.08
N VAL A 130 2.70 -0.70 12.81
CA VAL A 130 3.02 -1.87 12.01
C VAL A 130 3.90 -1.44 10.87
N LEU A 131 5.08 -2.06 10.77
CA LEU A 131 5.95 -1.97 9.60
C LEU A 131 5.86 -3.29 8.84
N GLY A 132 5.65 -3.17 7.53
CA GLY A 132 5.38 -4.34 6.71
C GLY A 132 5.41 -4.04 5.23
N THR A 133 5.06 -5.05 4.44
CA THR A 133 4.94 -4.92 2.99
C THR A 133 3.51 -5.23 2.56
N PRO A 134 2.96 -4.50 1.57
CA PRO A 134 1.65 -4.82 1.05
C PRO A 134 1.71 -6.15 0.30
N ASN A 135 0.71 -7.02 0.50
CA ASN A 135 0.58 -8.27 -0.24
C ASN A 135 -0.34 -8.11 -1.46
N ASP A 136 -0.48 -9.19 -2.23
CA ASP A 136 -1.29 -9.20 -3.46
C ASP A 136 -2.80 -9.00 -3.19
N ASP A 137 -3.27 -9.20 -1.95
CA ASP A 137 -4.65 -9.06 -1.49
C ASP A 137 -4.99 -7.66 -0.92
N GLY A 138 -4.02 -6.74 -0.91
CA GLY A 138 -4.20 -5.40 -0.33
C GLY A 138 -4.11 -5.35 1.20
N GLN A 139 -3.58 -6.40 1.82
CA GLN A 139 -3.28 -6.47 3.25
C GLN A 139 -1.82 -6.09 3.50
N VAL A 140 -1.47 -5.78 4.74
CA VAL A 140 -0.09 -5.51 5.15
C VAL A 140 0.48 -6.75 5.82
N GLU A 141 1.48 -7.38 5.22
CA GLU A 141 2.25 -8.45 5.85
C GLU A 141 3.24 -7.85 6.85
N ALA A 142 3.00 -8.08 8.14
CA ALA A 142 3.75 -7.45 9.22
C ALA A 142 5.14 -8.09 9.38
N LYS A 143 6.17 -7.23 9.42
CA LYS A 143 7.54 -7.62 9.82
C LYS A 143 7.84 -7.21 11.26
N LEU A 144 7.31 -6.06 11.66
CA LEU A 144 7.41 -5.54 13.02
C LEU A 144 6.08 -4.93 13.45
N ILE A 145 5.62 -5.29 14.64
CA ILE A 145 4.50 -4.65 15.33
C ILE A 145 5.02 -4.07 16.63
N ARG A 146 4.74 -2.79 16.88
CA ARG A 146 5.10 -2.13 18.13
C ARG A 146 3.89 -1.51 18.78
N THR A 147 3.60 -1.89 20.01
CA THR A 147 2.57 -1.21 20.80
C THR A 147 3.07 0.15 21.25
N ILE A 148 2.23 1.16 21.14
CA ILE A 148 2.50 2.53 21.57
C ILE A 148 1.44 2.96 22.60
N PRO A 149 1.75 3.90 23.50
CA PRO A 149 0.73 4.50 24.34
C PRO A 149 -0.35 5.14 23.45
N PRO A 150 -1.62 5.19 23.92
CA PRO A 150 -2.66 5.89 23.20
C PRO A 150 -2.26 7.36 22.99
N PRO A 151 -2.67 7.97 21.85
CA PRO A 151 -2.51 9.40 21.66
C PRO A 151 -3.10 10.14 22.86
N PRO A 152 -2.50 11.25 23.30
CA PRO A 152 -3.14 12.11 24.27
C PRO A 152 -4.56 12.42 23.79
N ASP A 153 -5.56 12.29 24.66
CA ASP A 153 -6.90 12.79 24.36
C ASP A 153 -6.74 14.21 23.82
N LYS A 154 -7.40 14.53 22.71
CA LYS A 154 -7.45 15.91 22.23
C LYS A 154 -7.82 16.74 23.45
N LEU A 155 -6.91 17.61 23.90
CA LEU A 155 -7.14 18.50 25.03
C LEU A 155 -8.54 19.08 24.87
N PRO A 156 -9.37 19.13 25.93
CA PRO A 156 -10.69 19.73 25.82
C PRO A 156 -10.47 21.09 25.16
N THR A 157 -10.99 21.25 23.94
CA THR A 157 -11.02 22.55 23.30
C THR A 157 -11.86 23.41 24.23
N ASN A 158 -11.19 24.25 25.02
CA ASN A 158 -11.82 25.31 25.78
C ASN A 158 -12.45 26.25 24.77
N GLN A 159 -13.62 25.86 24.25
CA GLN A 159 -14.54 26.73 23.57
C GLN A 159 -15.25 27.47 24.71
N PRO A 160 -15.00 28.77 24.92
CA PRO A 160 -15.78 29.52 25.88
C PRO A 160 -17.25 29.44 25.44
N ALA A 161 -18.11 29.04 26.38
CA ALA A 161 -19.55 29.10 26.20
C ALA A 161 -19.91 30.53 25.76
N GLN A 162 -20.58 30.64 24.61
CA GLN A 162 -21.24 31.88 24.19
C GLN A 162 -22.49 32.10 25.04
#